data_AF-A0ABD0MI94-F1
#
_entry.id   AF-A0ABD0MI94-F1
#
_cell.length_a   1.000
_cell.length_b   1.000
_cell.length_c   1.000
_cell.angle_alpha   90.00
_cell.angle_beta   90.00
_cell.angle_gamma   90.00
#
_symmetry.space_group_name_H-M   'P 1'
#
loop_
_entity.id
_entity.type
_entity.pdbx_description
1 polymer ?
#
loop_
_entity_poly.entity_id
_entity_poly.type
_entity_poly.pdbx_seq_one_letter_code
_entity_poly.pdbx_strand_id
1 'polypeptide(L)'
;MVKEWQLVTKFLRINIWTRVTELDKKKQALAVALGLEGRARETAMEIPAEDLDSDNGMATLMAKLDNVFLKEEKDRAYEAYSCFDGITKNSSVTMADYIIDFEQRYNRMKRYNMTLPDAVLAFKLLVTRLATMKKTDN
;
A
#
# COMPACT_ATOMS: atom_id res chain seq x y z
N MET A 1 -2.55 10.43 0.58
CA MET A 1 -2.89 11.23 1.78
C MET A 1 -3.95 10.63 2.72
N VAL A 2 -5.12 10.14 2.31
CA VAL A 2 -6.18 9.76 3.29
C VAL A 2 -5.87 8.48 4.11
N LYS A 3 -5.10 7.52 3.58
CA LYS A 3 -4.88 6.21 4.23
C LYS A 3 -3.76 6.18 5.29
N GLU A 4 -2.67 6.91 5.08
CA GLU A 4 -1.61 7.08 6.11
C GLU A 4 -2.17 7.72 7.38
N TRP A 5 -3.02 8.74 7.23
CA TRP A 5 -3.69 9.39 8.37
C TRP A 5 -4.69 8.47 9.08
N GLN A 6 -5.31 7.50 8.38
CA GLN A 6 -6.20 6.52 8.99
C GLN A 6 -5.46 5.49 9.85
N LEU A 7 -4.28 5.04 9.42
CA LEU A 7 -3.44 4.13 10.22
C LEU A 7 -2.90 4.86 11.46
N VAL A 8 -2.36 6.07 11.29
CA VAL A 8 -1.84 6.88 12.41
C VAL A 8 -2.94 7.24 13.42
N THR A 9 -4.16 7.59 12.98
CA THR A 9 -5.27 7.83 13.91
C THR A 9 -5.87 6.56 14.53
N LYS A 10 -5.78 5.40 13.88
CA LYS A 10 -6.15 4.12 14.52
C LYS A 10 -5.16 3.75 15.60
N PHE A 11 -3.85 3.88 15.34
CA PHE A 11 -2.82 3.60 16.34
C PHE A 11 -2.86 4.57 17.52
N LEU A 12 -3.18 5.85 17.29
CA LEU A 12 -3.39 6.81 18.37
C LEU A 12 -4.60 6.45 19.24
N ARG A 13 -5.71 6.04 18.62
CA ARG A 13 -6.91 5.60 19.36
C ARG A 13 -6.65 4.36 20.20
N ILE A 14 -5.91 3.41 19.65
CA ILE A 14 -5.51 2.21 20.36
C ILE A 14 -4.60 2.57 21.55
N ASN A 15 -3.60 3.43 21.37
CA ASN A 15 -2.74 3.88 22.46
C ASN A 15 -3.49 4.62 23.58
N ILE A 16 -4.49 5.43 23.23
CA ILE A 16 -5.36 6.08 24.22
C ILE A 16 -6.20 5.03 24.94
N TRP A 17 -6.80 4.10 24.21
CA TRP A 17 -7.59 3.01 24.79
C TRP A 17 -6.77 2.13 25.74
N THR A 18 -5.56 1.74 25.36
CA THR A 18 -4.61 0.99 26.20
C THR A 18 -4.27 1.71 27.51
N ARG A 19 -4.30 3.06 27.53
CA ARG A 19 -4.05 3.87 28.74
C ARG A 19 -5.29 4.09 29.60
N VAL A 20 -6.47 4.12 29.00
CA VAL A 20 -7.74 4.40 29.68
C VAL A 20 -8.43 3.12 30.16
N THR A 21 -8.12 1.98 29.55
CA THR A 21 -8.72 0.70 29.90
C THR A 21 -8.17 0.17 31.23
N GLU A 22 -9.08 -0.33 32.08
CA GLU A 22 -8.74 -1.05 33.31
C GLU A 22 -8.42 -2.53 33.05
N LEU A 23 -8.50 -2.96 31.78
CA LEU A 23 -8.21 -4.33 31.38
C LEU A 23 -6.73 -4.66 31.59
N ASP A 24 -6.46 -5.81 32.20
CA ASP A 24 -5.10 -6.34 32.39
C ASP A 24 -4.33 -6.33 31.05
N LYS A 25 -3.07 -5.90 31.08
CA LYS A 25 -2.19 -5.78 29.90
C LYS A 25 -2.15 -7.06 29.07
N LYS A 26 -2.22 -8.22 29.73
CA LYS A 26 -2.25 -9.54 29.08
C LYS A 26 -3.49 -9.75 28.22
N LYS A 27 -4.64 -9.18 28.62
CA LYS A 27 -5.92 -9.35 27.92
C LYS A 27 -6.19 -8.27 26.87
N GLN A 28 -5.43 -7.18 26.87
CA GLN A 28 -5.61 -6.07 25.94
C GLN A 28 -5.38 -6.49 24.48
N ALA A 29 -4.33 -7.28 24.22
CA ALA A 29 -4.02 -7.74 22.87
C ALA A 29 -5.11 -8.67 22.32
N LEU A 30 -5.63 -9.57 23.16
CA LEU A 30 -6.74 -10.46 22.82
C LEU A 30 -8.03 -9.68 22.50
N ALA A 31 -8.37 -8.70 23.34
CA ALA A 31 -9.55 -7.85 23.12
C ALA A 31 -9.44 -7.05 21.82
N VAL A 32 -8.26 -6.52 21.53
CA VAL A 32 -8.00 -5.79 20.28
C VAL A 32 -8.06 -6.73 19.09
N ALA A 33 -7.43 -7.91 19.16
CA ALA A 33 -7.48 -8.91 18.10
C ALA A 33 -8.92 -9.34 17.75
N LEU A 34 -9.79 -9.48 18.76
CA LEU A 34 -11.21 -9.78 18.57
C LEU A 34 -12.00 -8.61 17.94
N GLY A 35 -11.59 -7.38 18.21
CA GLY A 35 -12.18 -6.17 17.63
C GLY A 35 -11.67 -5.81 16.23
N LEU A 36 -10.67 -6.53 15.71
CA LEU A 36 -10.21 -6.38 14.33
C LEU A 36 -11.20 -7.05 13.36
N GLU A 37 -11.25 -6.53 12.14
CA GLU A 37 -12.12 -7.03 11.07
C GLU A 37 -11.33 -7.28 9.79
N GLY A 38 -11.87 -8.15 8.93
CA GLY A 38 -11.27 -8.52 7.65
C GLY A 38 -9.88 -9.13 7.81
N ARG A 39 -8.97 -8.81 6.89
CA ARG A 39 -7.61 -9.39 6.86
C ARG A 39 -6.77 -9.08 8.10
N ALA A 40 -7.00 -7.95 8.78
CA ALA A 40 -6.27 -7.64 10.01
C ALA A 40 -6.61 -8.63 11.13
N ARG A 41 -7.86 -9.12 11.16
CA ARG A 41 -8.29 -10.17 12.09
C ARG A 41 -7.66 -11.50 11.75
N GLU A 42 -7.64 -11.87 10.46
CA GLU A 42 -7.00 -13.11 9.99
C GLU A 42 -5.52 -13.15 10.40
N THR A 43 -4.78 -12.06 10.14
CA THR A 43 -3.37 -11.94 10.55
C THR A 43 -3.19 -11.95 12.07
N ALA A 44 -4.13 -11.36 12.83
CA ALA A 44 -4.08 -11.40 14.28
C ALA A 44 -4.35 -12.80 14.85
N MET A 45 -5.24 -13.57 14.20
CA MET A 45 -5.60 -14.94 14.57
C MET A 45 -4.49 -15.98 14.26
N GLU A 46 -3.52 -15.62 13.42
CA GLU A 46 -2.30 -16.43 13.23
C GLU A 46 -1.36 -16.40 14.44
N ILE A 47 -1.50 -15.40 15.32
CA ILE A 47 -0.68 -15.27 16.51
C ILE A 47 -1.24 -16.20 17.60
N PRO A 48 -0.43 -17.08 18.21
CA PRO A 48 -0.88 -17.90 19.33
C PRO A 48 -1.49 -17.05 20.45
N ALA A 49 -2.60 -17.54 21.02
CA ALA A 49 -3.27 -16.83 22.11
C ALA A 49 -2.35 -16.63 23.33
N GLU A 50 -1.41 -17.54 23.55
CA GLU A 50 -0.39 -17.49 24.61
C GLU A 50 0.59 -16.31 24.42
N ASP A 51 0.95 -15.99 23.18
CA ASP A 51 1.83 -14.86 22.87
C ASP A 51 1.09 -13.52 23.01
N LEU A 52 -0.22 -13.53 22.74
CA LEU A 52 -1.11 -12.38 22.95
C LEU A 52 -1.48 -12.19 24.43
N ASP A 53 -1.57 -13.27 25.22
CA ASP A 53 -1.85 -13.27 26.67
C ASP A 53 -0.59 -12.95 27.51
N SER A 54 0.18 -11.97 27.07
CA SER A 54 1.43 -11.55 27.71
C SER A 54 1.45 -10.05 27.93
N ASP A 55 2.28 -9.57 28.87
CA ASP A 55 2.40 -8.13 29.15
C ASP A 55 2.89 -7.33 27.92
N ASN A 56 3.52 -8.03 26.96
CA ASN A 56 3.96 -7.49 25.67
C ASN A 56 3.07 -7.89 24.49
N GLY A 57 1.96 -8.60 24.70
CA GLY A 57 1.11 -9.12 23.63
C GLY A 57 0.61 -8.03 22.68
N MET A 58 0.38 -6.83 23.21
CA MET A 58 -0.03 -5.68 22.42
C MET A 58 1.07 -5.21 21.46
N ALA A 59 2.32 -5.19 21.92
CA ALA A 59 3.47 -4.86 21.07
C ALA A 59 3.68 -5.92 19.99
N THR A 60 3.51 -7.21 20.32
CA THR A 60 3.60 -8.34 19.38
C THR A 60 2.54 -8.24 18.29
N LEU A 61 1.28 -8.00 18.66
CA LEU A 61 0.18 -7.82 17.72
C LEU A 61 0.43 -6.65 16.76
N MET A 62 0.85 -5.51 17.31
CA MET A 62 1.17 -4.31 16.54
C MET A 62 2.33 -4.55 15.58
N ALA A 63 3.42 -5.17 16.02
CA ALA A 63 4.58 -5.47 15.20
C ALA A 63 4.24 -6.41 14.03
N LYS A 64 3.39 -7.42 14.26
CA LYS A 64 2.93 -8.34 13.22
C LYS A 64 2.06 -7.63 12.18
N LEU A 65 1.11 -6.82 12.63
CA LEU A 65 0.26 -6.02 11.74
C LEU A 65 1.10 -5.02 10.94
N ASP A 66 2.02 -4.29 11.58
CA ASP A 66 2.91 -3.36 10.89
C ASP A 66 3.76 -4.08 9.84
N ASN A 67 4.35 -5.23 10.17
CA ASN A 67 5.16 -5.99 9.21
C ASN A 67 4.36 -6.39 7.96
N VAL A 68 3.18 -6.98 8.15
CA VAL A 68 2.35 -7.42 7.02
C VAL A 68 1.82 -6.23 6.21
N PHE A 69 1.25 -5.23 6.86
CA PHE A 69 0.58 -4.13 6.16
C PHE A 69 1.56 -3.10 5.58
N LEU A 70 2.68 -2.80 6.24
CA LEU A 70 3.70 -1.88 5.70
C LEU A 70 4.50 -2.52 4.55
N LYS A 71 4.82 -3.82 4.66
CA LYS A 71 5.50 -4.53 3.57
C LYS A 71 4.62 -4.58 2.33
N GLU A 72 3.35 -4.95 2.48
CA GLU A 72 2.40 -4.93 1.37
C GLU A 72 2.22 -3.53 0.76
N GLU A 73 2.24 -2.46 1.56
CA GLU A 73 2.14 -1.11 1.02
C GLU A 73 3.33 -0.77 0.13
N LYS A 74 4.55 -1.10 0.56
CA LYS A 74 5.78 -0.92 -0.22
C LYS A 74 5.79 -1.79 -1.47
N ASP A 75 5.41 -3.06 -1.34
CA ASP A 75 5.35 -4.01 -2.45
C ASP A 75 4.31 -3.55 -3.49
N ARG A 76 3.13 -3.11 -3.06
CA ARG A 76 2.09 -2.56 -3.95
C ARG A 76 2.50 -1.25 -4.61
N ALA A 77 3.22 -0.38 -3.90
CA ALA A 77 3.74 0.85 -4.47
C ALA A 77 4.82 0.56 -5.53
N TYR A 78 5.71 -0.40 -5.25
CA TYR A 78 6.71 -0.88 -6.20
C TYR A 78 6.08 -1.54 -7.43
N GLU A 79 5.07 -2.38 -7.25
CA GLU A 79 4.33 -3.01 -8.35
C GLU A 79 3.62 -1.96 -9.21
N ALA A 80 2.97 -0.97 -8.59
CA ALA A 80 2.32 0.14 -9.30
C ALA A 80 3.32 0.96 -10.11
N TYR A 81 4.50 1.25 -9.55
CA TYR A 81 5.57 1.93 -10.27
C TYR A 81 6.14 1.08 -11.42
N SER A 82 6.42 -0.20 -11.18
CA SER A 82 6.94 -1.12 -12.18
C SER A 82 5.97 -1.30 -13.35
N CYS A 83 4.67 -1.39 -13.06
CA CYS A 83 3.62 -1.44 -14.09
C CYS A 83 3.53 -0.16 -14.92
N PHE A 84 3.79 1.01 -14.31
CA PHE A 84 3.85 2.29 -15.00
C PHE A 84 5.15 2.47 -15.79
N ASP A 85 6.27 1.96 -15.30
CA ASP A 85 7.55 2.04 -15.97
C ASP A 85 7.65 1.09 -17.17
N GLY A 86 7.05 -0.09 -17.06
CA GLY A 86 6.95 -1.07 -18.13
C GLY A 86 5.93 -0.73 -19.24
N ILE A 87 5.34 0.48 -19.26
CA ILE A 87 4.42 0.86 -20.33
C ILE A 87 5.20 1.10 -21.62
N THR A 88 5.19 0.11 -22.51
CA THR A 88 5.67 0.24 -23.88
C THR A 88 4.50 0.24 -24.85
N LYS A 89 4.54 1.11 -25.87
CA LYS A 89 3.56 1.06 -26.95
C LYS A 89 3.78 -0.19 -27.80
N ASN A 90 2.83 -1.12 -27.78
CA ASN A 90 2.77 -2.22 -28.74
C ASN A 90 2.32 -1.68 -30.11
N SER A 91 2.83 -2.23 -31.21
CA SER A 91 2.60 -1.71 -32.57
C SER A 91 1.13 -1.75 -33.01
N SER A 92 0.30 -2.54 -32.33
CA SER A 92 -1.13 -2.70 -32.58
C SER A 92 -2.03 -1.72 -31.83
N VAL A 93 -1.52 -0.97 -30.84
CA VAL A 93 -2.35 -0.13 -29.96
C VAL A 93 -2.39 1.31 -30.47
N THR A 94 -3.59 1.88 -30.54
CA THR A 94 -3.77 3.27 -30.98
C THR A 94 -3.19 4.25 -29.96
N MET A 95 -2.88 5.48 -30.39
CA MET A 95 -2.34 6.49 -29.48
C MET A 95 -3.35 6.86 -28.38
N ALA A 96 -4.65 6.86 -28.68
CA ALA A 96 -5.70 7.17 -27.70
C ALA A 96 -5.76 6.11 -26.60
N ASP A 97 -5.73 4.83 -26.97
CA ASP A 97 -5.73 3.72 -26.00
C ASP A 97 -4.47 3.72 -25.13
N TYR A 98 -3.32 4.09 -25.71
CA TYR A 98 -2.08 4.26 -24.97
C TYR A 98 -2.14 5.39 -23.94
N ILE A 99 -2.73 6.54 -24.29
CA ILE A 99 -2.91 7.66 -23.34
C ILE A 99 -3.82 7.25 -22.20
N ILE A 100 -4.92 6.54 -22.50
CA ILE A 100 -5.85 6.03 -21.48
C ILE A 100 -5.14 5.05 -20.53
N ASP A 101 -4.36 4.09 -21.03
CA ASP A 101 -3.61 3.14 -20.19
C ASP A 101 -2.52 3.85 -19.36
N PHE A 102 -1.84 4.84 -19.95
CA PHE A 102 -0.86 5.67 -19.25
C PHE A 102 -1.49 6.45 -18.10
N GLU A 103 -2.63 7.12 -18.32
CA GLU A 103 -3.35 7.86 -17.28
C GLU A 103 -3.89 6.94 -16.20
N GLN A 104 -4.45 5.78 -16.57
CA GLN A 104 -4.94 4.79 -15.60
C GLN A 104 -3.83 4.29 -14.68
N ARG A 105 -2.66 3.95 -15.24
CA ARG A 105 -1.51 3.49 -14.46
C ARG A 105 -0.87 4.63 -13.64
N TYR A 106 -0.82 5.85 -14.18
CA TYR A 106 -0.37 7.02 -13.42
C TYR A 106 -1.30 7.33 -12.25
N ASN A 107 -2.62 7.21 -12.44
CA ASN A 107 -3.60 7.37 -11.38
C ASN A 107 -3.49 6.27 -10.30
N ARG A 108 -3.03 5.06 -10.65
CA ARG A 108 -2.70 4.02 -9.66
C ARG A 108 -1.47 4.39 -8.83
N MET A 109 -0.41 4.94 -9.45
CA MET A 109 0.76 5.44 -8.70
C MET A 109 0.43 6.62 -7.79
N LYS A 110 -0.41 7.56 -8.25
CA LYS A 110 -0.88 8.71 -7.43
C LYS A 110 -1.53 8.26 -6.11
N ARG A 111 -2.17 7.09 -6.07
CA ARG A 111 -2.78 6.54 -4.85
C ARG A 111 -1.74 6.22 -3.76
N TYR A 112 -0.49 5.98 -4.15
CA TYR A 112 0.64 5.72 -3.26
C TYR A 112 1.53 6.95 -3.05
N ASN A 113 1.03 8.16 -3.34
CA ASN A 113 1.78 9.41 -3.22
C ASN A 113 3.04 9.48 -4.13
N MET A 114 3.15 8.58 -5.11
CA MET A 114 4.19 8.59 -6.13
C MET A 114 3.77 9.52 -7.28
N THR A 115 3.96 10.82 -7.07
CA THR A 115 3.71 11.86 -8.07
C THR A 115 4.99 12.20 -8.81
N LEU A 116 4.92 12.22 -10.13
CA LEU A 116 6.04 12.63 -10.99
C LEU A 116 5.81 14.07 -11.44
N PRO A 117 6.86 14.89 -11.57
CA PRO A 117 6.74 16.23 -12.16
C PRO A 117 6.17 16.16 -13.58
N ASP A 118 5.31 17.10 -13.94
CA ASP A 118 4.63 17.12 -15.24
C ASP A 118 5.59 17.11 -16.43
N ALA A 119 6.75 17.78 -16.29
CA ALA A 119 7.81 17.75 -17.31
C ALA A 119 8.35 16.33 -17.57
N VAL A 120 8.47 15.50 -16.52
CA VAL A 120 8.94 14.11 -16.63
C VAL A 120 7.88 13.22 -17.28
N LEU A 121 6.60 13.45 -16.99
CA LEU A 121 5.49 12.74 -17.63
C LEU A 121 5.40 13.06 -19.12
N ALA A 122 5.48 14.34 -19.48
CA ALA A 122 5.49 14.79 -20.87
C ALA A 122 6.68 14.19 -21.62
N PHE A 123 7.87 14.19 -21.02
CA PHE A 123 9.04 13.56 -21.60
C PHE A 123 8.85 12.05 -21.84
N LYS A 124 8.28 11.32 -20.86
CA LYS A 124 8.05 9.88 -20.97
C LYS A 124 7.04 9.52 -22.07
N LEU A 125 5.98 10.32 -22.23
CA LEU A 125 5.03 10.23 -23.34
C LEU A 125 5.70 10.48 -24.70
N LEU A 126 6.56 11.50 -24.78
CA LEU A 126 7.28 11.86 -26.01
C LEU A 126 8.34 10.82 -26.41
N VAL A 127 9.10 10.29 -25.46
CA VAL A 127 10.12 9.26 -25.73
C VAL A 127 9.48 7.98 -26.26
N THR A 128 8.34 7.58 -25.71
CA THR A 128 7.63 6.39 -26.19
C THR A 128 7.09 6.58 -27.61
N ARG A 129 6.63 7.80 -27.94
CA ARG A 129 6.25 8.17 -29.31
C ARG A 129 7.41 8.00 -30.29
N LEU A 130 8.60 8.51 -29.94
CA LEU A 130 9.80 8.43 -30.78
C LEU A 130 10.35 7.01 -30.93
N ALA A 131 10.26 6.17 -29.89
CA ALA A 131 10.67 4.77 -29.94
C ALA A 131 9.85 3.93 -30.94
N THR A 132 8.57 4.26 -31.15
CA THR A 132 7.75 3.58 -32.16
C THR A 132 8.03 4.02 -33.60
N MET A 133 8.55 5.23 -33.81
CA MET A 133 8.94 5.70 -35.14
C MET A 133 10.25 5.04 -35.61
N LYS A 134 11.20 4.79 -34.70
CA LYS A 134 12.47 4.09 -35.03
C LYS A 134 12.29 2.62 -35.43
N LYS A 135 11.16 1.96 -35.08
CA LYS A 135 10.90 0.56 -35.47
C LYS A 135 10.28 0.41 -36.85
N THR A 136 9.96 1.51 -37.54
CA THR A 136 9.31 1.48 -38.86
C THR A 136 10.29 1.76 -40.01
N ASP A 137 11.57 2.03 -39.70
CA ASP A 137 12.63 2.34 -40.68
C ASP A 137 13.64 1.18 -40.86
N ASN A 138 13.21 -0.08 -40.77
CA ASN A 138 14.04 -1.23 -41.14
C ASN A 138 13.24 -2.33 -41.83
#